data_AF-A0A1B6HBB3-F1
#
_entry.id   AF-A0A1B6HBB3-F1
#
_cell.length_a   1.000
_cell.length_b   1.000
_cell.length_c   1.000
_cell.angle_alpha   90.00
_cell.angle_beta   90.00
_cell.angle_gamma   90.00
#
_symmetry.space_group_name_H-M   'P 1'
#
loop_
_entity.id
_entity.type
_entity.pdbx_description
1 polymer ?
#
loop_
_entity_poly.entity_id
_entity_poly.type
_entity_poly.pdbx_seq_one_letter_code
_entity_poly.pdbx_strand_id
1 'polypeptide(L)'
;LVKMLLSTIKLLLTLTAVVVCCEAAASKYPPHQSKFMRHRNWKLLPHNQCGETPILMQSKIVGGNQARVGQFPWMVGLLETERKTKKSTIYCGGSLINDRYVVTAAHCIIGQPKLQYVVLGEHNQDTDIDCDRYRCSGPARKVRVQKTVCHPSYSSSYSNLGLNDICLIRLSTRIVKYNEFIRPICLPTYQMLEGRNFSGMKMETAGWGWAAPGHSYTKVLRVVTVPVISEKECKRWVYDVVKSQICAKGDNGKDSCSGDSGGPLMGRVAKPNGIGYFSVLIGITSFGESKKTRAGQVLCGDHIGVYVRVSEYIQWILNKIRE
;
A
#
# COMPACT_ATOMS: atom_id res chain seq x y z
N LEU A 1 66.05 -50.59 43.13
CA LEU A 1 65.19 -51.39 44.02
C LEU A 1 64.21 -50.45 44.74
N VAL A 2 62.90 -50.57 44.48
CA VAL A 2 61.84 -50.93 45.48
C VAL A 2 61.48 -49.73 46.39
N LYS A 3 60.28 -49.12 46.46
CA LYS A 3 58.83 -49.45 46.35
C LYS A 3 58.05 -48.10 46.18
N MET A 4 57.02 -47.93 45.33
CA MET A 4 55.58 -48.32 45.51
C MET A 4 54.96 -47.72 46.80
N LEU A 5 53.96 -46.80 46.81
CA LEU A 5 52.53 -47.02 46.48
C LEU A 5 51.69 -45.70 46.58
N LEU A 6 50.76 -45.51 45.62
CA LEU A 6 49.35 -45.04 45.71
C LEU A 6 48.94 -43.70 46.38
N SER A 7 48.35 -42.80 45.59
CA SER A 7 46.96 -42.33 45.75
C SER A 7 46.55 -41.40 44.60
N THR A 8 45.45 -41.74 43.96
CA THR A 8 44.88 -41.17 42.74
C THR A 8 43.95 -39.98 43.01
N ILE A 9 44.18 -38.84 42.37
CA ILE A 9 43.12 -37.84 42.09
C ILE A 9 43.13 -37.55 40.59
N LYS A 10 42.29 -38.29 39.86
CA LYS A 10 41.88 -37.93 38.49
C LYS A 10 40.87 -36.78 38.61
N LEU A 11 41.29 -35.56 38.30
CA LEU A 11 40.38 -34.45 38.03
C LEU A 11 40.16 -34.38 36.51
N LEU A 12 39.25 -35.22 36.01
CA LEU A 12 38.51 -34.90 34.78
C LEU A 12 37.38 -33.98 35.21
N LEU A 13 37.26 -32.79 34.63
CA LEU A 13 35.97 -32.12 34.39
C LEU A 13 36.18 -30.98 33.36
N THR A 14 35.87 -31.35 32.13
CA THR A 14 35.13 -30.57 31.11
C THR A 14 35.61 -29.14 30.79
N LEU A 15 36.25 -28.97 29.63
CA LEU A 15 36.10 -27.76 28.82
C LEU A 15 34.59 -27.55 28.58
N THR A 16 33.98 -26.64 29.32
CA THR A 16 32.73 -26.04 28.89
C THR A 16 33.08 -25.07 27.77
N ALA A 17 32.97 -25.54 26.53
CA ALA A 17 32.88 -24.64 25.40
C ALA A 17 31.69 -23.71 25.66
N VAL A 18 31.96 -22.45 25.99
CA VAL A 18 30.94 -21.41 26.04
C VAL A 18 30.47 -21.22 24.60
N VAL A 19 29.44 -21.96 24.22
CA VAL A 19 28.67 -21.68 23.02
C VAL A 19 27.94 -20.38 23.30
N VAL A 20 28.55 -19.27 22.88
CA VAL A 20 27.83 -18.00 22.76
C VAL A 20 26.81 -18.23 21.66
N CYS A 21 25.57 -18.56 22.05
CA CYS A 21 24.43 -18.46 21.16
C CYS A 21 24.33 -16.99 20.76
N CYS A 22 24.89 -16.65 19.60
CA CYS A 22 24.60 -15.40 18.94
C CYS A 22 23.08 -15.44 18.67
N GLU A 23 22.30 -14.65 19.40
CA GLU A 23 20.88 -14.48 19.11
C GLU A 23 20.78 -14.15 17.61
N ALA A 24 20.19 -15.06 16.83
CA ALA A 24 19.96 -14.80 15.43
C ALA A 24 19.22 -13.46 15.35
N ALA A 25 19.84 -12.46 14.71
CA ALA A 25 19.28 -11.12 14.63
C ALA A 25 17.81 -11.24 14.23
N ALA A 26 16.90 -10.80 15.12
CA ALA A 26 15.48 -11.01 14.95
C ALA A 26 15.05 -10.52 13.56
N SER A 27 14.37 -11.38 12.78
CA SER A 27 13.93 -11.05 11.42
C SER A 27 13.19 -9.71 11.42
N LYS A 28 13.61 -8.81 10.54
CA LYS A 28 12.99 -7.47 10.39
C LYS A 28 11.52 -7.55 9.97
N TYR A 29 11.10 -8.67 9.37
CA TYR A 29 9.75 -8.92 8.88
C TYR A 29 9.15 -10.21 9.46
N PRO A 30 7.83 -10.25 9.72
CA PRO A 30 7.14 -11.48 10.13
C PRO A 30 7.21 -12.56 9.05
N PRO A 31 6.98 -13.84 9.40
CA PRO A 31 6.90 -14.91 8.41
C PRO A 31 5.71 -14.73 7.46
N HIS A 32 5.89 -15.18 6.22
CA HIS A 32 4.86 -15.18 5.18
C HIS A 32 4.00 -16.45 5.21
N GLN A 33 2.78 -16.35 4.69
CA GLN A 33 1.86 -17.49 4.53
C GLN A 33 2.47 -18.49 3.54
N SER A 34 2.57 -19.75 3.95
CA SER A 34 3.26 -20.80 3.19
C SER A 34 2.66 -21.03 1.80
N LYS A 35 1.35 -20.82 1.64
CA LYS A 35 0.64 -20.98 0.36
C LYS A 35 1.17 -20.05 -0.74
N PHE A 36 1.61 -18.84 -0.40
CA PHE A 36 2.14 -17.88 -1.39
C PHE A 36 3.62 -18.13 -1.69
N MET A 37 4.39 -18.60 -0.70
CA MET A 37 5.83 -18.85 -0.85
C MET A 37 6.16 -19.91 -1.91
N ARG A 38 5.25 -20.86 -2.13
CA ARG A 38 5.42 -21.92 -3.15
C ARG A 38 5.13 -21.44 -4.57
N HIS A 39 4.61 -20.24 -4.74
CA HIS A 39 4.25 -19.74 -6.06
C HIS A 39 5.50 -19.34 -6.86
N ARG A 40 5.61 -19.74 -8.14
CA ARG A 40 6.78 -19.48 -9.00
C ARG A 40 7.22 -18.01 -9.09
N ASN A 41 6.25 -17.09 -9.03
CA ASN A 41 6.46 -15.65 -9.12
C ASN A 41 6.64 -14.97 -7.76
N TRP A 42 6.67 -15.72 -6.66
CA TRP A 42 6.86 -15.19 -5.31
C TRP A 42 8.12 -14.32 -5.22
N LYS A 43 9.23 -14.82 -5.77
CA LYS A 43 10.54 -14.14 -5.86
C LYS A 43 10.53 -12.76 -6.54
N LEU A 44 9.46 -12.41 -7.27
CA LEU A 44 9.33 -11.11 -7.94
C LEU A 44 8.80 -10.02 -7.00
N LEU A 45 8.41 -10.37 -5.78
CA LEU A 45 7.97 -9.43 -4.77
C LEU A 45 9.13 -9.01 -3.86
N PRO A 46 9.18 -7.75 -3.42
CA PRO A 46 10.27 -7.16 -2.65
C PRO A 46 10.15 -7.48 -1.15
N HIS A 47 9.94 -8.74 -0.77
CA HIS A 47 9.55 -9.24 0.56
C HIS A 47 10.08 -8.44 1.78
N ASN A 48 11.38 -8.15 1.80
CA ASN A 48 12.08 -7.46 2.90
C ASN A 48 12.53 -6.02 2.56
N GLN A 49 12.05 -5.49 1.43
CA GLN A 49 12.42 -4.18 0.88
C GLN A 49 11.16 -3.37 0.50
N CYS A 50 10.09 -3.53 1.26
CA CYS A 50 8.79 -2.92 1.01
C CYS A 50 8.23 -2.22 2.24
N GLY A 51 7.27 -1.32 2.05
CA GLY A 51 6.51 -0.71 3.15
C GLY A 51 7.34 0.16 4.09
N GLU A 52 8.59 0.47 3.74
CA GLU A 52 9.48 1.31 4.54
C GLU A 52 9.29 2.78 4.17
N THR A 53 9.04 3.59 5.19
CA THR A 53 9.10 5.05 5.07
C THR A 53 10.39 5.56 5.72
N PRO A 54 11.18 6.41 5.04
CA PRO A 54 12.42 6.97 5.58
C PRO A 54 12.20 8.01 6.69
N ILE A 55 10.94 8.39 6.97
CA ILE A 55 10.61 9.36 8.02
C ILE A 55 10.67 8.68 9.39
N LEU A 56 11.78 8.91 10.10
CA LEU A 56 12.11 8.33 11.41
C LEU A 56 11.12 8.70 12.54
N MET A 57 10.27 9.72 12.34
CA MET A 57 9.21 10.10 13.27
C MET A 57 7.86 10.03 12.58
N GLN A 58 7.21 8.87 12.71
CA GLN A 58 5.79 8.68 12.42
C GLN A 58 4.93 9.42 13.47
N SER A 59 5.08 10.74 13.60
CA SER A 59 4.11 11.55 14.34
C SER A 59 2.74 11.29 13.70
N LYS A 60 1.79 10.75 14.45
CA LYS A 60 0.41 10.53 14.00
C LYS A 60 -0.10 11.84 13.42
N ILE A 61 -0.32 11.88 12.10
CA ILE A 61 -0.96 13.03 11.47
C ILE A 61 -2.45 12.79 11.60
N VAL A 62 -3.07 13.44 12.58
CA VAL A 62 -4.51 13.43 12.76
C VAL A 62 -5.08 14.47 11.79
N GLY A 63 -5.76 14.02 10.74
CA GLY A 63 -6.83 14.83 10.17
C GLY A 63 -6.78 15.34 8.72
N GLY A 64 -6.34 14.55 7.73
CA GLY A 64 -6.51 14.96 6.32
C GLY A 64 -5.54 16.06 5.89
N ASN A 65 -4.27 15.97 6.28
CA ASN A 65 -3.25 17.00 6.06
C ASN A 65 -2.38 16.69 4.84
N GLN A 66 -1.60 17.69 4.39
CA GLN A 66 -0.54 17.46 3.43
C GLN A 66 0.40 16.37 3.94
N ALA A 67 0.70 15.39 3.10
CA ALA A 67 1.72 14.40 3.39
C ALA A 67 3.09 15.10 3.45
N ARG A 68 4.05 14.52 4.17
CA ARG A 68 5.45 14.97 4.05
C ARG A 68 6.05 14.43 2.75
N VAL A 69 7.02 15.17 2.20
CA VAL A 69 7.81 14.69 1.06
C VAL A 69 8.40 13.31 1.38
N GLY A 70 8.21 12.33 0.49
CA GLY A 70 8.70 10.96 0.70
C GLY A 70 8.02 10.17 1.82
N GLN A 71 6.87 10.63 2.36
CA GLN A 71 6.14 9.87 3.39
C GLN A 71 5.60 8.54 2.86
N PHE A 72 5.12 8.53 1.61
CA PHE A 72 4.51 7.39 0.94
C PHE A 72 5.21 7.11 -0.40
N PRO A 73 6.45 6.56 -0.39
CA PRO A 73 7.27 6.41 -1.60
C PRO A 73 6.75 5.37 -2.60
N TRP A 74 5.67 4.67 -2.27
CA TRP A 74 4.98 3.72 -3.16
C TRP A 74 3.85 4.36 -3.95
N MET A 75 3.53 5.63 -3.71
CA MET A 75 2.48 6.33 -4.46
C MET A 75 2.85 6.45 -5.92
N VAL A 76 1.88 6.15 -6.78
CA VAL A 76 1.99 6.31 -8.23
C VAL A 76 0.79 7.09 -8.73
N GLY A 77 1.04 8.14 -9.51
CA GLY A 77 -0.01 8.88 -10.22
C GLY A 77 -0.21 8.31 -11.62
N LEU A 78 -1.45 8.03 -12.01
CA LEU A 78 -1.83 7.71 -13.38
C LEU A 78 -2.10 9.01 -14.13
N LEU A 79 -1.36 9.24 -15.22
CA LEU A 79 -1.40 10.50 -15.94
C LEU A 79 -2.39 10.42 -17.11
N GLU A 80 -3.33 11.35 -17.13
CA GLU A 80 -4.07 11.71 -18.33
C GLU A 80 -3.36 12.91 -18.98
N THR A 81 -3.21 12.89 -20.30
CA THR A 81 -2.59 14.01 -21.03
C THR A 81 -3.62 14.62 -21.96
N GLU A 82 -3.94 15.87 -21.70
CA GLU A 82 -4.89 16.61 -22.51
C GLU A 82 -4.34 16.85 -23.92
N ARG A 83 -5.12 16.52 -24.96
CA ARG A 83 -4.63 16.56 -26.35
C ARG A 83 -4.21 17.96 -26.80
N LYS A 84 -4.95 18.99 -26.36
CA LYS A 84 -4.79 20.39 -26.80
C LYS A 84 -3.64 21.08 -26.07
N THR A 85 -3.66 21.07 -24.74
CA THR A 85 -2.67 21.80 -23.92
C THR A 85 -1.38 21.01 -23.70
N LYS A 86 -1.38 19.69 -23.97
CA LYS A 86 -0.32 18.74 -23.61
C LYS A 86 -0.05 18.66 -22.11
N LYS A 87 -0.90 19.27 -21.27
CA LYS A 87 -0.79 19.19 -19.83
C LYS A 87 -1.11 17.77 -19.36
N SER A 88 -0.27 17.21 -18.50
CA SER A 88 -0.55 15.95 -17.82
C SER A 88 -1.12 16.24 -16.44
N THR A 89 -2.18 15.52 -16.05
CA THR A 89 -2.79 15.59 -14.71
C THR A 89 -2.96 14.19 -14.14
N ILE A 90 -2.83 14.07 -12.83
CA ILE A 90 -3.12 12.81 -12.13
C ILE A 90 -4.64 12.68 -11.99
N TYR A 91 -5.22 11.64 -12.59
CA TYR A 91 -6.67 11.37 -12.51
C TYR A 91 -7.01 10.18 -11.59
N CYS A 92 -6.06 9.25 -11.44
CA CYS A 92 -6.14 8.11 -10.53
C CYS A 92 -4.80 7.89 -9.83
N GLY A 93 -4.84 7.24 -8.67
CA GLY A 93 -3.69 6.72 -7.95
C GLY A 93 -3.38 5.26 -8.26
N GLY A 94 -2.26 4.80 -7.72
CA GLY A 94 -1.79 3.44 -7.75
C GLY A 94 -0.70 3.23 -6.71
N SER A 95 -0.31 1.97 -6.51
CA SER A 95 0.74 1.58 -5.58
C SER A 95 1.81 0.74 -6.27
N LEU A 96 3.07 1.14 -6.14
CA LEU A 96 4.21 0.34 -6.58
C LEU A 96 4.32 -0.91 -5.70
N ILE A 97 4.32 -2.10 -6.30
CA ILE A 97 4.36 -3.39 -5.56
C ILE A 97 5.65 -4.17 -5.77
N ASN A 98 6.44 -3.81 -6.78
CA ASN A 98 7.82 -4.24 -7.00
C ASN A 98 8.53 -3.27 -7.95
N ASP A 99 9.66 -3.65 -8.55
CA ASP A 99 10.46 -2.80 -9.41
C ASP A 99 9.84 -2.56 -10.81
N ARG A 100 8.71 -3.19 -11.13
CA ARG A 100 8.13 -3.18 -12.48
C ARG A 100 6.61 -3.10 -12.53
N TYR A 101 5.92 -3.31 -11.42
CA TYR A 101 4.48 -3.40 -11.35
C TYR A 101 3.88 -2.40 -10.37
N VAL A 102 2.80 -1.79 -10.84
CA VAL A 102 1.90 -0.95 -10.06
C VAL A 102 0.55 -1.64 -10.01
N VAL A 103 -0.09 -1.64 -8.84
CA VAL A 103 -1.48 -2.06 -8.67
C VAL A 103 -2.37 -0.83 -8.51
N THR A 104 -3.54 -0.87 -9.13
CA THR A 104 -4.55 0.21 -9.11
C THR A 104 -5.94 -0.40 -9.26
N ALA A 105 -6.98 0.42 -9.33
CA ALA A 105 -8.33 0.00 -9.61
C ALA A 105 -8.55 -0.30 -11.11
N ALA A 106 -9.45 -1.23 -11.43
CA ALA A 106 -9.79 -1.54 -12.82
C ALA A 106 -10.56 -0.41 -13.50
N HIS A 107 -11.42 0.31 -12.78
CA HIS A 107 -12.17 1.46 -13.30
C HIS A 107 -11.26 2.63 -13.74
N CYS A 108 -10.02 2.69 -13.22
CA CYS A 108 -9.02 3.66 -13.66
C CYS A 108 -8.46 3.35 -15.06
N ILE A 109 -8.73 2.16 -15.60
CA ILE A 109 -8.19 1.68 -16.88
C ILE A 109 -9.33 1.33 -17.86
N ILE A 110 -10.34 0.58 -17.40
CA ILE A 110 -11.46 0.14 -18.22
C ILE A 110 -12.45 1.29 -18.38
N GLY A 111 -12.82 1.59 -19.63
CA GLY A 111 -13.69 2.72 -19.97
C GLY A 111 -12.97 4.07 -20.00
N GLN A 112 -11.65 4.10 -19.76
CA GLN A 112 -10.81 5.31 -19.84
C GLN A 112 -9.99 5.33 -21.14
N PRO A 113 -9.50 6.52 -21.57
CA PRO A 113 -8.47 6.60 -22.60
C PRO A 113 -7.27 5.73 -22.26
N LYS A 114 -6.57 5.23 -23.29
CA LYS A 114 -5.39 4.36 -23.09
C LYS A 114 -4.33 5.07 -22.25
N LEU A 115 -4.10 4.57 -21.03
CA LEU A 115 -3.06 5.05 -20.14
C LEU A 115 -1.68 4.90 -20.79
N GLN A 116 -0.98 6.03 -20.96
CA GLN A 116 0.34 6.06 -21.61
C GLN A 116 1.49 6.13 -20.59
N TYR A 117 1.31 6.90 -19.52
CA TYR A 117 2.36 7.20 -18.56
C TYR A 117 1.82 7.14 -17.13
N VAL A 118 2.71 6.79 -16.21
CA VAL A 118 2.55 6.99 -14.78
C VAL A 118 3.67 7.88 -14.26
N VAL A 119 3.48 8.47 -13.08
CA VAL A 119 4.52 9.22 -12.37
C VAL A 119 4.81 8.60 -11.02
N LEU A 120 6.10 8.46 -10.68
CA LEU A 120 6.58 7.94 -9.39
C LEU A 120 7.43 8.98 -8.68
N GLY A 121 7.40 8.99 -7.34
CA GLY A 121 8.16 9.95 -6.53
C GLY A 121 7.63 11.38 -6.57
N GLU A 122 6.43 11.56 -7.13
CA GLU A 122 5.69 12.83 -7.13
C GLU A 122 5.24 13.19 -5.71
N HIS A 123 5.23 14.48 -5.39
CA HIS A 123 4.64 15.00 -4.17
C HIS A 123 3.81 16.25 -4.46
N ASN A 124 4.35 17.25 -5.14
CA ASN A 124 3.63 18.45 -5.55
C ASN A 124 3.69 18.67 -7.07
N GLN A 125 2.55 18.55 -7.73
CA GLN A 125 2.41 18.65 -9.19
C GLN A 125 2.78 20.02 -9.81
N ASP A 126 3.08 21.04 -9.00
CA ASP A 126 3.50 22.37 -9.46
C ASP A 126 5.03 22.59 -9.34
N THR A 127 5.77 21.65 -8.76
CA THR A 127 7.21 21.76 -8.53
C THR A 127 7.94 20.49 -8.98
N ASP A 128 9.08 20.66 -9.66
CA ASP A 128 9.91 19.51 -10.07
C ASP A 128 10.71 18.92 -8.91
N ILE A 129 11.09 19.75 -7.93
CA ILE A 129 11.87 19.36 -6.75
C ILE A 129 11.08 19.75 -5.50
N ASP A 130 10.82 18.78 -4.64
CA ASP A 130 10.05 18.97 -3.41
C ASP A 130 10.95 18.83 -2.20
N CYS A 131 10.94 19.83 -1.32
CA CYS A 131 11.80 19.84 -0.14
C CYS A 131 10.99 19.86 1.16
N ASP A 132 11.49 19.15 2.16
CA ASP A 132 11.19 19.41 3.57
C ASP A 132 12.41 20.08 4.24
N ARG A 133 12.34 20.31 5.57
CA ARG A 133 13.41 20.99 6.32
C ARG A 133 14.79 20.29 6.24
N TYR A 134 14.81 18.99 5.95
CA TYR A 134 16.00 18.14 6.08
C TYR A 134 16.47 17.53 4.75
N ARG A 135 15.60 17.50 3.73
CA ARG A 135 15.87 16.78 2.48
C ARG A 135 15.01 17.28 1.33
N CYS A 136 15.48 17.05 0.11
CA CYS A 136 14.74 17.29 -1.12
C CYS A 136 14.61 16.02 -1.94
N SER A 137 13.49 15.88 -2.64
CA SER A 137 13.32 14.87 -3.67
C SER A 137 14.18 15.19 -4.90
N GLY A 138 14.48 14.17 -5.70
CA GLY A 138 14.80 14.40 -7.10
C GLY A 138 13.52 14.55 -7.92
N PRO A 139 13.62 14.89 -9.21
CA PRO A 139 12.47 15.04 -10.08
C PRO A 139 11.59 13.79 -10.12
N ALA A 140 10.28 14.02 -10.12
CA ALA A 140 9.30 12.96 -10.28
C ALA A 140 9.55 12.19 -11.60
N ARG A 141 9.47 10.87 -11.54
CA ARG A 141 9.84 10.00 -12.66
C ARG A 141 8.61 9.63 -13.47
N LYS A 142 8.46 10.25 -14.64
CA LYS A 142 7.46 9.86 -15.64
C LYS A 142 7.91 8.58 -16.36
N VAL A 143 7.13 7.51 -16.27
CA VAL A 143 7.45 6.18 -16.82
C VAL A 143 6.35 5.72 -17.76
N ARG A 144 6.73 5.20 -18.94
CA ARG A 144 5.78 4.69 -19.92
C ARG A 144 5.17 3.36 -19.45
N VAL A 145 3.88 3.21 -19.73
CA VAL A 145 3.15 1.96 -19.50
C VAL A 145 3.44 0.98 -20.64
N GLN A 146 3.91 -0.23 -20.28
CA GLN A 146 4.10 -1.33 -21.24
C GLN A 146 2.78 -2.05 -21.49
N LYS A 147 2.08 -2.41 -20.41
CA LYS A 147 0.86 -3.21 -20.48
C LYS A 147 0.01 -3.00 -19.24
N THR A 148 -1.31 -3.03 -19.42
CA THR A 148 -2.28 -3.12 -18.33
C THR A 148 -2.94 -4.50 -18.35
N VAL A 149 -3.23 -5.05 -17.17
CA VAL A 149 -3.88 -6.35 -16.98
C VAL A 149 -4.90 -6.21 -15.86
N CYS A 150 -6.16 -6.01 -16.22
CA CYS A 150 -7.23 -5.89 -15.26
C CYS A 150 -7.88 -7.23 -14.97
N HIS A 151 -8.55 -7.36 -13.83
CA HIS A 151 -9.25 -8.60 -13.50
C HIS A 151 -10.33 -8.88 -14.55
N PRO A 152 -10.39 -10.09 -15.14
CA PRO A 152 -11.29 -10.38 -16.26
C PRO A 152 -12.77 -10.33 -15.86
N SER A 153 -13.06 -10.59 -14.58
CA SER A 153 -14.41 -10.52 -14.01
C SER A 153 -14.69 -9.18 -13.31
N TYR A 154 -14.00 -8.11 -13.68
CA TYR A 154 -14.34 -6.76 -13.22
C TYR A 154 -15.75 -6.39 -13.69
N SER A 155 -16.58 -5.88 -12.78
CA SER A 155 -17.90 -5.35 -13.10
C SER A 155 -18.13 -4.00 -12.44
N SER A 156 -18.75 -3.10 -13.20
CA SER A 156 -19.30 -1.82 -12.72
C SER A 156 -20.82 -1.77 -12.85
N SER A 157 -21.49 -2.92 -13.01
CA SER A 157 -22.95 -2.98 -13.07
C SER A 157 -23.55 -2.56 -11.72
N TYR A 158 -24.75 -1.97 -11.75
CA TYR A 158 -25.44 -1.52 -10.53
C TYR A 158 -25.61 -2.63 -9.48
N SER A 159 -25.82 -3.88 -9.91
CA SER A 159 -25.92 -5.06 -9.05
C SER A 159 -24.59 -5.66 -8.57
N ASN A 160 -23.43 -5.18 -9.05
CA ASN A 160 -22.10 -5.71 -8.71
C ASN A 160 -21.08 -4.57 -8.63
N LEU A 161 -21.43 -3.48 -7.93
CA LEU A 161 -20.64 -2.26 -7.94
C LEU A 161 -19.23 -2.50 -7.41
N GLY A 162 -18.23 -2.21 -8.24
CA GLY A 162 -16.81 -2.34 -7.88
C GLY A 162 -16.36 -3.79 -7.65
N LEU A 163 -17.06 -4.78 -8.21
CA LEU A 163 -16.65 -6.18 -8.09
C LEU A 163 -15.35 -6.42 -8.88
N ASN A 164 -14.34 -7.01 -8.23
CA ASN A 164 -13.02 -7.27 -8.83
C ASN A 164 -12.36 -6.03 -9.45
N ASP A 165 -12.52 -4.87 -8.82
CA ASP A 165 -12.00 -3.60 -9.27
C ASP A 165 -10.48 -3.44 -9.07
N ILE A 166 -9.71 -4.35 -9.65
CA ILE A 166 -8.24 -4.40 -9.54
C ILE A 166 -7.59 -4.55 -10.90
N CYS A 167 -6.50 -3.81 -11.10
CA CYS A 167 -5.69 -3.86 -12.29
C CYS A 167 -4.20 -3.74 -11.99
N LEU A 168 -3.39 -4.42 -12.80
CA LEU A 168 -1.93 -4.32 -12.78
C LEU A 168 -1.44 -3.52 -13.97
N ILE A 169 -0.53 -2.60 -13.71
CA ILE A 169 0.19 -1.84 -14.72
C ILE A 169 1.65 -2.32 -14.69
N ARG A 170 2.13 -2.78 -15.84
CA ARG A 170 3.54 -3.13 -16.06
C ARG A 170 4.26 -1.92 -16.65
N LEU A 171 5.31 -1.47 -15.97
CA LEU A 171 6.18 -0.39 -16.42
C LEU A 171 7.09 -0.86 -17.57
N SER A 172 7.35 0.02 -18.54
CA SER A 172 8.26 -0.26 -19.66
C SER A 172 9.71 -0.46 -19.22
N THR A 173 10.12 0.25 -18.17
CA THR A 173 11.46 0.21 -17.59
C THR A 173 11.37 -0.18 -16.12
N ARG A 174 12.30 -1.01 -15.66
CA ARG A 174 12.44 -1.38 -14.25
C ARG A 174 12.98 -0.21 -13.42
N ILE A 175 12.60 -0.17 -12.16
CA ILE A 175 13.21 0.69 -11.15
C ILE A 175 14.53 0.04 -10.73
N VAL A 176 15.65 0.57 -11.25
CA VAL A 176 16.99 -0.02 -11.03
C VAL A 176 17.41 0.06 -9.56
N LYS A 177 17.06 1.14 -8.86
CA LYS A 177 17.39 1.35 -7.45
C LYS A 177 16.25 2.05 -6.74
N TYR A 178 15.77 1.45 -5.65
CA TYR A 178 14.86 2.10 -4.72
C TYR A 178 15.59 3.22 -3.95
N ASN A 179 14.89 4.31 -3.67
CA ASN A 179 15.42 5.45 -2.93
C ASN A 179 14.36 5.95 -1.92
N GLU A 180 14.60 7.06 -1.23
CA GLU A 180 13.68 7.58 -0.22
C GLU A 180 12.29 7.97 -0.74
N PHE A 181 12.15 8.19 -2.05
CA PHE A 181 10.93 8.71 -2.69
C PHE A 181 10.25 7.68 -3.60
N ILE A 182 10.93 6.60 -3.96
CA ILE A 182 10.42 5.53 -4.84
C ILE A 182 10.79 4.17 -4.24
N ARG A 183 9.83 3.53 -3.57
CA ARG A 183 9.94 2.18 -2.99
C ARG A 183 8.59 1.48 -3.04
N PRO A 184 8.54 0.15 -3.07
CA PRO A 184 7.28 -0.58 -3.12
C PRO A 184 6.58 -0.65 -1.75
N ILE A 185 5.25 -0.77 -1.74
CA ILE A 185 4.47 -1.12 -0.55
C ILE A 185 4.47 -2.65 -0.35
N CYS A 186 4.39 -3.12 0.89
CA CYS A 186 4.24 -4.55 1.13
C CYS A 186 2.83 -5.05 0.80
N LEU A 187 2.72 -6.26 0.26
CA LEU A 187 1.45 -6.95 0.08
C LEU A 187 1.07 -7.77 1.33
N PRO A 188 -0.23 -7.96 1.63
CA PRO A 188 -0.74 -8.67 2.81
C PRO A 188 -0.57 -10.19 2.71
N THR A 189 0.69 -10.61 2.72
CA THR A 189 1.14 -11.99 2.53
C THR A 189 1.70 -12.61 3.81
N TYR A 190 1.68 -11.86 4.91
CA TYR A 190 2.20 -12.26 6.22
C TYR A 190 1.21 -13.15 6.97
N GLN A 191 1.70 -14.12 7.74
CA GLN A 191 0.86 -15.07 8.48
C GLN A 191 -0.10 -14.36 9.44
N MET A 192 0.40 -13.34 10.16
CA MET A 192 -0.39 -12.56 11.11
C MET A 192 -1.53 -11.72 10.48
N LEU A 193 -1.60 -11.64 9.16
CA LEU A 193 -2.66 -10.96 8.42
C LEU A 193 -3.67 -11.95 7.80
N GLU A 194 -3.41 -13.25 7.88
CA GLU A 194 -4.32 -14.26 7.34
C GLU A 194 -5.64 -14.26 8.09
N GLY A 195 -6.76 -14.06 7.38
CA GLY A 195 -8.09 -14.02 7.98
C GLY A 195 -8.34 -12.87 8.96
N ARG A 196 -7.41 -11.91 9.07
CA ARG A 196 -7.50 -10.84 10.07
C ARG A 196 -8.71 -9.95 9.82
N ASN A 197 -9.48 -9.71 10.87
CA ASN A 197 -10.51 -8.68 10.88
C ASN A 197 -9.86 -7.31 11.18
N PHE A 198 -10.12 -6.34 10.32
CA PHE A 198 -9.59 -4.98 10.43
C PHE A 198 -10.61 -3.99 11.02
N SER A 199 -11.83 -4.42 11.36
CA SER A 199 -12.87 -3.55 11.91
C SER A 199 -12.38 -2.77 13.14
N GLY A 200 -12.62 -1.46 13.17
CA GLY A 200 -12.16 -0.54 14.20
C GLY A 200 -10.69 -0.11 14.06
N MET A 201 -9.89 -0.76 13.22
CA MET A 201 -8.51 -0.35 13.00
C MET A 201 -8.45 0.91 12.14
N LYS A 202 -7.64 1.88 12.59
CA LYS A 202 -7.34 3.09 11.82
C LYS A 202 -6.29 2.79 10.75
N MET A 203 -6.60 3.13 9.51
CA MET A 203 -5.73 2.98 8.35
C MET A 203 -5.51 4.32 7.67
N GLU A 204 -4.46 4.43 6.87
CA GLU A 204 -4.13 5.64 6.14
C GLU A 204 -4.45 5.45 4.66
N THR A 205 -5.01 6.47 4.03
CA THR A 205 -5.12 6.56 2.58
C THR A 205 -4.52 7.89 2.13
N ALA A 206 -3.89 7.89 0.96
CA ALA A 206 -3.18 9.05 0.43
C ALA A 206 -3.43 9.19 -1.07
N GLY A 207 -3.42 10.42 -1.56
CA GLY A 207 -3.65 10.73 -2.95
C GLY A 207 -3.69 12.23 -3.25
N TRP A 208 -3.98 12.54 -4.52
CA TRP A 208 -4.08 13.89 -5.07
C TRP A 208 -5.54 14.24 -5.40
N GLY A 209 -6.50 13.51 -4.83
CA GLY A 209 -7.91 13.74 -5.02
C GLY A 209 -8.41 15.06 -4.45
N TRP A 210 -9.72 15.25 -4.50
CA TRP A 210 -10.43 16.45 -4.05
C TRP A 210 -10.21 16.65 -2.55
N ALA A 211 -9.77 17.83 -2.14
CA ALA A 211 -9.75 18.21 -0.73
C ALA A 211 -11.14 18.55 -0.20
N ALA A 212 -12.06 19.00 -1.06
CA ALA A 212 -13.43 19.38 -0.72
C ALA A 212 -14.34 19.33 -1.96
N PRO A 213 -15.67 19.20 -1.78
CA PRO A 213 -16.65 19.30 -2.86
C PRO A 213 -16.52 20.62 -3.61
N GLY A 214 -16.58 20.58 -4.94
CA GLY A 214 -16.49 21.77 -5.79
C GLY A 214 -15.10 22.39 -5.92
N HIS A 215 -14.04 21.74 -5.42
CA HIS A 215 -12.65 22.19 -5.57
C HIS A 215 -11.88 21.33 -6.58
N SER A 216 -10.86 21.91 -7.21
CA SER A 216 -9.97 21.21 -8.14
C SER A 216 -9.12 20.15 -7.42
N TYR A 217 -8.57 19.18 -8.18
CA TYR A 217 -7.55 18.23 -7.72
C TYR A 217 -6.47 18.93 -6.90
N THR A 218 -6.04 18.27 -5.83
CA THR A 218 -4.98 18.81 -4.97
C THR A 218 -3.62 18.61 -5.64
N LYS A 219 -2.82 19.67 -5.64
CA LYS A 219 -1.49 19.67 -6.25
C LYS A 219 -0.49 18.89 -5.41
N VAL A 220 -0.59 19.07 -4.09
CA VAL A 220 0.23 18.43 -3.07
C VAL A 220 -0.45 17.15 -2.58
N LEU A 221 0.31 16.07 -2.48
CA LEU A 221 -0.13 14.78 -1.93
C LEU A 221 -0.71 14.97 -0.52
N ARG A 222 -1.91 14.43 -0.29
CA ARG A 222 -2.57 14.47 1.02
C ARG A 222 -2.71 13.09 1.62
N VAL A 223 -2.92 13.03 2.93
CA VAL A 223 -3.18 11.80 3.67
C VAL A 223 -4.32 12.00 4.66
N VAL A 224 -5.20 11.01 4.74
CA VAL A 224 -6.26 10.92 5.75
C VAL A 224 -6.19 9.58 6.47
N THR A 225 -6.56 9.59 7.75
CA THR A 225 -6.71 8.39 8.56
C THR A 225 -8.18 8.05 8.68
N VAL A 226 -8.57 6.86 8.26
CA VAL A 226 -9.96 6.38 8.27
C VAL A 226 -10.07 5.09 9.09
N PRO A 227 -11.09 4.95 9.96
CA PRO A 227 -11.40 3.68 10.60
C PRO A 227 -12.02 2.71 9.59
N VAL A 228 -11.49 1.49 9.53
CA VAL A 228 -12.17 0.37 8.87
C VAL A 228 -13.42 0.01 9.66
N ILE A 229 -14.53 -0.25 8.97
CA ILE A 229 -15.79 -0.65 9.58
C ILE A 229 -16.11 -2.11 9.27
N SER A 230 -17.01 -2.69 10.06
CA SER A 230 -17.47 -4.06 9.85
C SER A 230 -18.29 -4.19 8.56
N GLU A 231 -18.32 -5.38 7.97
CA GLU A 231 -19.18 -5.67 6.81
C GLU A 231 -20.67 -5.38 7.13
N LYS A 232 -21.11 -5.73 8.34
CA LYS A 232 -22.46 -5.44 8.84
C LYS A 232 -22.77 -3.94 8.83
N GLU A 233 -21.81 -3.12 9.24
CA GLU A 233 -21.97 -1.67 9.21
C GLU A 233 -21.94 -1.13 7.79
N CYS A 234 -21.03 -1.63 6.94
CA CYS A 234 -20.94 -1.21 5.55
C CYS A 234 -22.23 -1.54 4.77
N LYS A 235 -22.84 -2.69 5.04
CA LYS A 235 -24.14 -3.11 4.45
C LYS A 235 -25.33 -2.20 4.78
N ARG A 236 -25.19 -1.28 5.75
CA ARG A 236 -26.19 -0.23 6.01
C ARG A 236 -26.16 0.90 4.97
N TRP A 237 -25.15 0.92 4.11
CA TRP A 237 -24.91 1.96 3.12
C TRP A 237 -24.81 1.39 1.71
N VAL A 238 -24.21 0.20 1.58
CA VAL A 238 -23.99 -0.49 0.30
C VAL A 238 -24.70 -1.83 0.31
N TYR A 239 -25.62 -2.06 -0.62
CA TYR A 239 -26.54 -3.21 -0.60
C TYR A 239 -25.80 -4.57 -0.70
N ASP A 240 -24.83 -4.70 -1.60
CA ASP A 240 -24.15 -5.97 -1.92
C ASP A 240 -22.63 -5.94 -1.65
N VAL A 241 -22.24 -5.65 -0.40
CA VAL A 241 -20.82 -5.74 0.01
C VAL A 241 -20.37 -7.21 -0.01
N VAL A 242 -19.35 -7.52 -0.80
CA VAL A 242 -18.77 -8.86 -0.92
C VAL A 242 -17.47 -9.02 -0.11
N LYS A 243 -17.05 -10.26 0.15
CA LYS A 243 -15.84 -10.58 0.91
C LYS A 243 -14.57 -9.93 0.34
N SER A 244 -14.50 -9.77 -0.98
CA SER A 244 -13.40 -9.12 -1.68
C SER A 244 -13.39 -7.59 -1.57
N GLN A 245 -14.28 -7.03 -0.76
CA GLN A 245 -14.32 -5.61 -0.42
C GLN A 245 -14.07 -5.38 1.08
N ILE A 246 -13.55 -4.19 1.38
CA ILE A 246 -13.34 -3.68 2.73
C ILE A 246 -13.80 -2.23 2.76
N CYS A 247 -14.48 -1.82 3.82
CA CYS A 247 -15.04 -0.49 3.93
C CYS A 247 -14.35 0.30 5.03
N ALA A 248 -14.17 1.59 4.78
CA ALA A 248 -13.74 2.55 5.80
C ALA A 248 -14.70 3.73 5.77
N LYS A 249 -14.98 4.27 6.95
CA LYS A 249 -15.90 5.39 7.09
C LYS A 249 -15.13 6.68 7.27
N GLY A 250 -15.58 7.77 6.65
CA GLY A 250 -15.13 9.10 7.01
C GLY A 250 -15.35 9.39 8.50
N ASP A 251 -14.45 10.15 9.11
CA ASP A 251 -14.51 10.52 10.53
C ASP A 251 -14.47 12.05 10.67
N ASN A 252 -15.55 12.64 11.20
CA ASN A 252 -15.66 14.08 11.47
C ASN A 252 -15.34 14.99 10.25
N GLY A 253 -16.00 14.74 9.11
CA GLY A 253 -15.81 15.56 7.91
C GLY A 253 -14.54 15.23 7.12
N LYS A 254 -13.90 14.08 7.38
CA LYS A 254 -12.64 13.66 6.74
C LYS A 254 -12.80 12.29 6.11
N ASP A 255 -12.55 12.19 4.81
CA ASP A 255 -12.70 10.94 4.06
C ASP A 255 -11.82 10.93 2.80
N SER A 256 -11.62 9.75 2.22
CA SER A 256 -11.10 9.55 0.86
C SER A 256 -12.07 10.10 -0.18
N CYS A 257 -11.62 10.92 -1.13
CA CYS A 257 -12.52 11.62 -2.05
C CYS A 257 -12.22 11.32 -3.53
N SER A 258 -13.05 11.86 -4.42
CA SER A 258 -12.86 11.78 -5.88
C SER A 258 -11.43 12.13 -6.26
N GLY A 259 -10.76 11.27 -7.04
CA GLY A 259 -9.35 11.43 -7.44
C GLY A 259 -8.32 10.67 -6.60
N ASP A 260 -8.72 10.06 -5.47
CA ASP A 260 -7.91 9.05 -4.76
C ASP A 260 -8.16 7.61 -5.28
N SER A 261 -9.04 7.47 -6.28
CA SER A 261 -9.36 6.23 -6.98
C SER A 261 -8.12 5.43 -7.37
N GLY A 262 -8.09 4.14 -7.08
CA GLY A 262 -6.92 3.28 -7.33
C GLY A 262 -5.75 3.47 -6.36
N GLY A 263 -5.81 4.48 -5.48
CA GLY A 263 -4.83 4.70 -4.41
C GLY A 263 -4.90 3.67 -3.28
N PRO A 264 -3.91 3.66 -2.37
CA PRO A 264 -3.80 2.64 -1.32
C PRO A 264 -4.62 2.95 -0.06
N LEU A 265 -5.26 1.93 0.50
CA LEU A 265 -5.61 1.86 1.92
C LEU A 265 -4.51 1.08 2.66
N MET A 266 -3.81 1.74 3.57
CA MET A 266 -2.55 1.29 4.17
C MET A 266 -2.73 0.95 5.64
N GLY A 267 -2.34 -0.27 6.01
CA GLY A 267 -2.22 -0.72 7.38
C GLY A 267 -0.75 -0.66 7.84
N ARG A 268 -0.52 -0.21 9.07
CA ARG A 268 0.81 -0.26 9.70
C ARG A 268 0.95 -1.55 10.51
N VAL A 269 2.02 -2.31 10.24
CA VAL A 269 2.33 -3.57 10.93
C VAL A 269 3.63 -3.40 11.70
N ALA A 270 3.63 -3.81 12.97
CA ALA A 270 4.82 -3.75 13.82
C ALA A 270 5.88 -4.73 13.33
N LYS A 271 7.14 -4.30 13.35
CA LYS A 271 8.26 -5.20 13.03
C LYS A 271 8.52 -6.16 14.20
N PRO A 272 8.91 -7.42 13.95
CA PRO A 272 9.17 -8.40 15.01
C PRO A 272 10.29 -7.99 15.97
N ASN A 273 11.25 -7.20 15.50
CA ASN A 273 12.33 -6.66 16.32
C ASN A 273 11.87 -5.58 17.32
N GLY A 274 10.57 -5.26 17.39
CA GLY A 274 10.02 -4.26 18.29
C GLY A 274 10.28 -2.80 17.88
N ILE A 275 11.04 -2.56 16.81
CA ILE A 275 11.49 -1.22 16.42
C ILE A 275 10.79 -0.79 15.14
N GLY A 276 9.73 0.00 15.31
CA GLY A 276 9.01 0.67 14.24
C GLY A 276 8.01 -0.21 13.50
N TYR A 277 7.49 0.34 12.40
CA TYR A 277 6.43 -0.25 11.60
C TYR A 277 6.83 -0.33 10.13
N PHE A 278 6.12 -1.16 9.37
CA PHE A 278 6.10 -1.13 7.90
C PHE A 278 4.66 -1.06 7.41
N SER A 279 4.47 -0.47 6.23
CA SER A 279 3.16 -0.30 5.61
C SER A 279 2.81 -1.46 4.70
N VAL A 280 1.57 -1.93 4.81
CA VAL A 280 0.99 -3.00 4.01
C VAL A 280 -0.22 -2.47 3.27
N LEU A 281 -0.34 -2.82 1.98
CA LEU A 281 -1.47 -2.48 1.13
C LEU A 281 -2.67 -3.35 1.50
N ILE A 282 -3.53 -2.86 2.39
CA ILE A 282 -4.72 -3.59 2.84
C ILE A 282 -5.83 -3.50 1.81
N GLY A 283 -5.99 -2.33 1.18
CA GLY A 283 -6.98 -2.15 0.13
C GLY A 283 -6.58 -1.17 -0.96
N ILE A 284 -7.42 -1.11 -2.00
CA ILE A 284 -7.30 -0.20 -3.15
C ILE A 284 -8.60 0.58 -3.25
N THR A 285 -8.52 1.91 -3.30
CA THR A 285 -9.70 2.79 -3.38
C THR A 285 -10.53 2.46 -4.62
N SER A 286 -11.80 2.08 -4.45
CA SER A 286 -12.69 1.68 -5.54
C SER A 286 -13.78 2.71 -5.77
N PHE A 287 -14.77 2.81 -4.88
CA PHE A 287 -15.85 3.77 -4.98
C PHE A 287 -16.25 4.28 -3.58
N GLY A 288 -17.09 5.31 -3.53
CA GLY A 288 -17.67 5.83 -2.30
C GLY A 288 -19.18 5.90 -2.39
N GLU A 289 -19.86 5.72 -1.26
CA GLU A 289 -21.32 5.86 -1.17
C GLU A 289 -21.67 6.89 -0.08
N SER A 290 -22.60 7.79 -0.38
CA SER A 290 -23.02 8.85 0.55
C SER A 290 -24.53 8.73 0.80
N LYS A 291 -24.98 9.00 2.03
CA LYS A 291 -26.41 9.20 2.24
C LYS A 291 -26.79 10.50 1.55
N LYS A 292 -27.71 10.44 0.57
CA LYS A 292 -28.30 11.62 -0.05
C LYS A 292 -28.77 12.57 1.05
N THR A 293 -28.09 13.69 1.24
CA THR A 293 -28.66 14.81 2.00
C THR A 293 -29.83 15.37 1.17
N ARG A 294 -30.83 15.97 1.81
CA ARG A 294 -32.00 16.59 1.12
C ARG A 294 -31.60 17.62 0.05
N ALA A 295 -30.34 18.06 0.02
CA ALA A 295 -29.79 19.04 -0.91
C ALA A 295 -29.02 18.46 -2.10
N GLY A 296 -28.89 17.13 -2.24
CA GLY A 296 -28.25 16.49 -3.40
C GLY A 296 -26.73 16.73 -3.55
N GLN A 297 -26.08 17.38 -2.59
CA GLN A 297 -24.63 17.58 -2.58
C GLN A 297 -23.92 16.38 -1.95
N VAL A 298 -23.00 15.77 -2.69
CA VAL A 298 -22.04 14.79 -2.18
C VAL A 298 -20.93 15.55 -1.46
N LEU A 299 -20.96 15.54 -0.12
CA LEU A 299 -19.92 16.17 0.68
C LEU A 299 -18.89 15.12 1.12
N CYS A 300 -17.63 15.35 0.76
CA CYS A 300 -16.49 14.65 1.33
C CYS A 300 -16.54 14.71 2.86
N GLY A 301 -16.50 13.57 3.55
CA GLY A 301 -16.40 13.52 5.01
C GLY A 301 -17.58 12.90 5.76
N ASP A 302 -18.69 12.63 5.07
CA ASP A 302 -19.86 11.91 5.62
C ASP A 302 -20.31 10.78 4.68
N HIS A 303 -19.32 10.06 4.15
CA HIS A 303 -19.51 8.95 3.23
C HIS A 303 -18.75 7.70 3.71
N ILE A 304 -18.94 6.60 2.97
CA ILE A 304 -18.19 5.37 3.16
C ILE A 304 -17.37 5.12 1.93
N GLY A 305 -16.07 4.95 2.09
CA GLY A 305 -15.18 4.44 1.06
C GLY A 305 -15.23 2.92 1.02
N VAL A 306 -15.49 2.37 -0.15
CA VAL A 306 -15.35 0.94 -0.45
C VAL A 306 -14.04 0.73 -1.20
N TYR A 307 -13.29 -0.24 -0.71
CA TYR A 307 -11.96 -0.58 -1.20
C TYR A 307 -11.94 -2.05 -1.60
N VAL A 308 -11.12 -2.39 -2.59
CA VAL A 308 -10.78 -3.78 -2.87
C VAL A 308 -9.98 -4.35 -1.70
N ARG A 309 -10.35 -5.51 -1.18
CA ARG A 309 -9.59 -6.23 -0.15
C ARG A 309 -8.44 -7.00 -0.80
N VAL A 310 -7.23 -6.45 -0.72
CA VAL A 310 -6.05 -6.94 -1.46
C VAL A 310 -5.66 -8.38 -1.06
N SER A 311 -5.93 -8.80 0.17
CA SER A 311 -5.67 -10.18 0.62
C SER A 311 -6.38 -11.24 -0.22
N GLU A 312 -7.55 -10.93 -0.79
CA GLU A 312 -8.30 -11.87 -1.65
C GLU A 312 -7.72 -11.96 -3.08
N TYR A 313 -6.81 -11.04 -3.46
CA TYR A 313 -6.26 -10.96 -4.82
C TYR A 313 -4.77 -11.32 -4.92
N ILE A 314 -4.11 -11.70 -3.83
CA ILE A 314 -2.67 -12.05 -3.85
C ILE A 314 -2.36 -13.15 -4.87
N GLN A 315 -3.17 -14.21 -4.90
CA GLN A 315 -2.97 -15.31 -5.86
C GLN A 315 -3.10 -14.80 -7.30
N TRP A 316 -4.08 -13.94 -7.57
CA TRP A 316 -4.26 -13.35 -8.89
C TRP A 316 -3.09 -12.44 -9.27
N ILE A 317 -2.59 -11.59 -8.35
CA ILE A 317 -1.42 -10.74 -8.57
C ILE A 317 -0.22 -11.61 -8.96
N LEU A 318 0.07 -12.63 -8.15
CA LEU A 318 1.17 -13.57 -8.39
C LEU A 318 1.04 -14.28 -9.75
N ASN A 319 -0.16 -14.67 -10.15
CA ASN A 319 -0.43 -15.31 -11.45
C ASN A 319 -0.18 -14.37 -12.65
N LYS A 320 -0.30 -13.05 -12.47
CA LYS A 320 -0.25 -12.06 -13.56
C LYS A 320 1.08 -11.30 -13.66
N ILE A 321 1.83 -11.16 -12.56
CA ILE A 321 3.18 -10.59 -12.61
C ILE A 321 4.16 -11.55 -13.30
N ARG A 322 5.18 -10.99 -13.95
CA ARG A 322 6.21 -11.72 -14.71
C ARG A 322 7.53 -10.98 -14.63
N GLU A 323 8.65 -11.68 -14.86
CA GLU A 323 9.96 -11.05 -15.10
C GLU A 323 9.91 -10.08 -16.28
#